data_AF-A0A848N4J2-F1
#
_entry.id   AF-A0A848N4J2-F1
#
_cell.length_a   1.000
_cell.length_b   1.000
_cell.length_c   1.000
_cell.angle_alpha   90.00
_cell.angle_beta   90.00
_cell.angle_gamma   90.00
#
_symmetry.space_group_name_H-M   'P 1'
#
loop_
_entity.id
_entity.type
_entity.pdbx_description
1 polymer ?
#
loop_
_entity_poly.entity_id
_entity_poly.type
_entity_poly.pdbx_seq_one_letter_code
_entity_poly.pdbx_strand_id
1 'polypeptide(L)'
;MLKNKSQHLFVITGGPGAGKTTLLNALEIKGKRVIPEDARQIIKQQMQINGEGLPWKNKILYAELMFEASLKTYQKVTSEVLDKTVFFDRGILGAICYMEMENIPVSDEIVAVVRSNPYNQKVFILPPWLDIYETDNERKQTWKEAVYTFDLMKQTYTKFGYKVIEVPKENIDKRCEFIFSNI
;
A
#
# COMPACT_ATOMS: atom_id res chain seq x y z
N MET A 1 4.82 -24.09 3.27
CA MET A 1 3.90 -23.69 4.36
C MET A 1 3.48 -22.21 4.35
N LEU A 2 4.02 -21.33 3.47
CA LEU A 2 3.60 -19.91 3.40
C LEU A 2 2.20 -19.65 2.82
N LYS A 3 1.68 -20.54 1.95
CA LYS A 3 0.39 -20.37 1.26
C LYS A 3 -0.82 -20.20 2.20
N ASN A 4 -0.74 -20.69 3.43
CA ASN A 4 -1.86 -20.58 4.38
C ASN A 4 -1.87 -19.23 5.11
N LYS A 5 -0.69 -18.68 5.42
CA LYS A 5 -0.57 -17.41 6.16
C LYS A 5 -0.94 -16.20 5.31
N SER A 6 -0.60 -16.21 4.01
CA SER A 6 -0.89 -15.09 3.12
C SER A 6 -2.40 -14.85 2.93
N GLN A 7 -3.25 -15.87 3.14
CA GLN A 7 -4.71 -15.73 3.08
C GLN A 7 -5.26 -14.74 4.12
N HIS A 8 -4.50 -14.42 5.17
CA HIS A 8 -4.93 -13.48 6.20
C HIS A 8 -4.29 -12.09 6.05
N LEU A 9 -3.46 -11.87 5.03
CA LEU A 9 -2.72 -10.62 4.80
C LEU A 9 -3.38 -9.83 3.67
N PHE A 10 -4.25 -8.89 4.02
CA PHE A 10 -4.96 -8.07 3.03
C PHE A 10 -4.24 -6.74 2.83
N VAL A 11 -4.14 -6.30 1.57
CA VAL A 11 -3.64 -4.96 1.26
C VAL A 11 -4.80 -4.03 0.99
N ILE A 12 -4.75 -2.84 1.59
CA ILE A 12 -5.61 -1.71 1.25
C ILE A 12 -4.70 -0.64 0.62
N THR A 13 -4.94 -0.34 -0.65
CA THR A 13 -4.15 0.65 -1.42
C THR A 13 -5.05 1.71 -2.05
N GLY A 14 -4.45 2.68 -2.72
CA GLY A 14 -5.13 3.78 -3.40
C GLY A 14 -4.29 5.05 -3.42
N GLY A 15 -4.66 6.00 -4.27
CA GLY A 15 -4.03 7.31 -4.36
C GLY A 15 -4.13 8.13 -3.07
N PRO A 16 -3.45 9.28 -2.98
CA PRO A 16 -3.70 10.27 -1.93
C PRO A 16 -5.16 10.75 -1.96
N GLY A 17 -5.66 11.22 -0.81
CA GLY A 17 -7.02 11.77 -0.72
C GLY A 17 -8.18 10.76 -0.83
N ALA A 18 -7.93 9.46 -1.03
CA ALA A 18 -8.99 8.46 -1.20
C ALA A 18 -9.68 8.01 0.12
N GLY A 19 -9.42 8.69 1.24
CA GLY A 19 -9.95 8.35 2.56
C GLY A 19 -9.38 7.06 3.17
N LYS A 20 -8.16 6.66 2.78
CA LYS A 20 -7.52 5.41 3.20
C LYS A 20 -7.20 5.37 4.70
N THR A 21 -6.59 6.43 5.22
CA THR A 21 -6.26 6.55 6.65
C THR A 21 -7.52 6.43 7.51
N THR A 22 -8.60 7.13 7.14
CA THR A 22 -9.90 7.05 7.83
C THR A 22 -10.44 5.62 7.85
N LEU A 23 -10.40 4.93 6.71
CA LEU A 23 -10.84 3.53 6.60
C LEU A 23 -10.02 2.58 7.46
N LEU A 24 -8.70 2.72 7.44
CA LEU A 24 -7.80 1.89 8.25
C LEU A 24 -8.03 2.10 9.75
N ASN A 25 -8.15 3.35 10.21
CA ASN A 25 -8.46 3.65 11.61
C ASN A 25 -9.79 3.03 12.04
N ALA A 26 -10.82 3.06 11.17
CA ALA A 26 -12.11 2.43 11.45
C ALA A 26 -12.01 0.90 11.56
N LEU A 27 -11.14 0.26 10.76
CA LEU A 27 -10.86 -1.17 10.88
C LEU A 27 -10.13 -1.52 12.19
N GLU A 28 -9.19 -0.67 12.64
CA GLU A 28 -8.52 -0.84 13.94
C GLU A 28 -9.50 -0.74 15.11
N ILE A 29 -10.40 0.26 15.09
CA ILE A 29 -11.46 0.40 16.10
C ILE A 29 -12.34 -0.85 16.15
N LYS A 30 -12.58 -1.50 15.00
CA LYS A 30 -13.32 -2.77 14.90
C LYS A 30 -12.44 -4.01 15.19
N GLY A 31 -11.29 -3.83 15.84
CA GLY A 31 -10.43 -4.89 16.38
C GLY A 31 -9.51 -5.56 15.37
N LYS A 32 -9.31 -4.98 14.18
CA LYS A 32 -8.38 -5.52 13.17
C LYS A 32 -6.98 -4.96 13.36
N ARG A 33 -5.97 -5.78 13.08
CA ARG A 33 -4.58 -5.33 13.07
C ARG A 33 -4.30 -4.57 11.77
N VAL A 34 -3.86 -3.32 11.87
CA VAL A 34 -3.39 -2.54 10.73
C VAL A 34 -1.87 -2.36 10.80
N ILE A 35 -1.22 -2.41 9.64
CA ILE A 35 0.20 -2.14 9.47
C ILE A 35 0.33 -0.85 8.63
N PRO A 36 0.89 0.24 9.18
CA PRO A 36 0.98 1.52 8.48
C PRO A 36 2.03 1.49 7.34
N GLU A 37 1.91 2.43 6.39
CA GLU A 37 2.83 2.52 5.25
C GLU A 37 4.25 2.93 5.67
N ASP A 38 5.28 2.26 5.13
CA ASP A 38 6.69 2.58 5.43
C ASP A 38 7.15 3.90 4.77
N ALA A 39 6.52 4.27 3.65
CA ALA A 39 6.92 5.40 2.80
C ALA A 39 6.97 6.74 3.54
N ARG A 40 6.02 6.98 4.46
CA ARG A 40 5.99 8.19 5.31
C ARG A 40 7.06 8.15 6.39
N GLN A 41 7.33 6.98 6.96
CA GLN A 41 8.35 6.81 7.99
C GLN A 41 9.75 7.06 7.40
N ILE A 42 10.02 6.56 6.20
CA ILE A 42 11.28 6.77 5.48
C ILE A 42 11.53 8.26 5.27
N ILE A 43 10.53 9.02 4.79
CA ILE A 43 10.68 10.48 4.60
C ILE A 43 11.07 11.17 5.91
N LYS A 44 10.36 10.86 7.01
CA LYS A 44 10.65 11.44 8.33
C LYS A 44 12.06 11.13 8.79
N GLN A 45 12.49 9.88 8.66
CA GLN A 45 13.85 9.43 9.03
C GLN A 45 14.92 10.13 8.18
N GLN A 46 14.74 10.17 6.86
CA GLN A 46 15.68 10.78 5.93
C GLN A 46 15.79 12.29 6.13
N MET A 47 14.69 12.98 6.45
CA MET A 47 14.73 14.40 6.83
C MET A 47 15.50 14.62 8.14
N GLN A 48 15.33 13.76 9.15
CA GLN A 48 16.02 13.89 10.45
C GLN A 48 17.53 13.72 10.33
N ILE A 49 17.99 12.83 9.45
CA ILE A 49 19.43 12.54 9.27
C ILE A 49 20.06 13.36 8.12
N ASN A 50 19.33 14.30 7.52
CA ASN A 50 19.72 15.00 6.29
C ASN A 50 20.13 14.06 5.14
N GLY A 51 19.49 12.90 5.08
CA GLY A 51 19.75 11.85 4.10
C GLY A 51 19.34 12.23 2.68
N GLU A 52 19.60 11.32 1.75
CA GLU A 52 19.30 11.53 0.33
C GLU A 52 18.04 10.82 -0.14
N GLY A 53 17.59 9.79 0.57
CA GLY A 53 16.48 8.92 0.20
C GLY A 53 15.11 9.58 0.32
N LEU A 54 14.89 10.66 -0.43
CA LEU A 54 13.65 11.42 -0.46
C LEU A 54 13.12 11.46 -1.90
N PRO A 55 11.79 11.45 -2.09
CA PRO A 55 11.18 11.41 -3.43
C PRO A 55 11.50 12.66 -4.29
N TRP A 56 11.94 13.76 -3.66
CA TRP A 56 12.36 14.98 -4.35
C TRP A 56 13.89 15.15 -4.45
N LYS A 57 14.69 14.26 -3.83
CA LYS A 57 16.15 14.39 -3.78
C LYS A 57 16.85 13.24 -4.49
N ASN A 58 16.56 11.99 -4.11
CA ASN A 58 17.08 10.80 -4.76
C ASN A 58 15.98 9.74 -4.84
N LYS A 59 15.33 9.68 -6.00
CA LYS A 59 14.17 8.80 -6.26
C LYS A 59 14.54 7.32 -6.27
N ILE A 60 15.73 6.98 -6.78
CA ILE A 60 16.23 5.60 -6.83
C ILE A 60 16.44 5.10 -5.40
N LEU A 61 17.20 5.84 -4.60
CA LEU A 61 17.45 5.48 -3.20
C LEU A 61 16.14 5.44 -2.39
N TYR A 62 15.21 6.37 -2.63
CA TYR A 62 13.91 6.33 -1.97
C TYR A 62 13.12 5.07 -2.33
N ALA A 63 13.13 4.65 -3.61
CA ALA A 63 12.47 3.43 -4.06
C ALA A 63 13.08 2.16 -3.44
N GLU A 64 14.41 2.11 -3.34
CA GLU A 64 15.15 1.02 -2.68
C GLU A 64 14.76 0.93 -1.19
N LEU A 65 14.81 2.06 -0.48
CA LEU A 65 14.42 2.12 0.93
C LEU A 65 12.95 1.70 1.14
N MET A 66 12.04 2.12 0.26
CA MET A 66 10.64 1.69 0.29
C MET A 66 10.50 0.19 0.12
N PHE A 67 11.20 -0.39 -0.86
CA PHE A 67 11.15 -1.81 -1.13
C PHE A 67 11.69 -2.64 0.05
N GLU A 68 12.87 -2.27 0.57
CA GLU A 68 13.50 -2.94 1.69
C GLU A 68 12.65 -2.86 2.97
N ALA A 69 12.12 -1.68 3.29
CA ALA A 69 11.28 -1.49 4.46
C ALA A 69 10.00 -2.31 4.36
N SER A 70 9.30 -2.27 3.23
CA SER A 70 8.06 -3.02 3.04
C SER A 70 8.28 -4.54 3.06
N LEU A 71 9.41 -5.03 2.52
CA LEU A 71 9.77 -6.43 2.61
C LEU A 71 10.05 -6.85 4.06
N LYS A 72 10.82 -6.04 4.80
CA LYS A 72 11.12 -6.29 6.22
C LYS A 72 9.84 -6.29 7.07
N THR A 73 8.94 -5.32 6.83
CA THR A 73 7.65 -5.22 7.49
C THR A 73 6.79 -6.46 7.19
N TYR A 74 6.72 -6.90 5.94
CA TYR A 74 6.03 -8.13 5.55
C TYR A 74 6.59 -9.36 6.29
N GLN A 75 7.92 -9.54 6.27
CA GLN A 75 8.58 -10.69 6.91
C GLN A 75 8.34 -10.71 8.42
N LYS A 76 8.45 -9.55 9.08
CA LYS A 76 8.14 -9.42 10.50
C LYS A 76 6.70 -9.85 10.80
N VAL A 77 5.72 -9.27 10.09
CA VAL A 77 4.31 -9.59 10.31
C VAL A 77 4.02 -11.07 10.04
N THR A 78 4.56 -11.65 8.97
CA THR A 78 4.34 -13.08 8.67
C THR A 78 4.95 -14.05 9.68
N SER A 79 6.03 -13.64 10.36
CA SER A 79 6.61 -14.43 11.46
C SER A 79 5.71 -14.44 12.70
N GLU A 80 4.95 -13.36 12.94
CA GLU A 80 4.08 -13.18 14.12
C GLU A 80 2.65 -13.71 13.92
N VAL A 81 2.18 -13.83 12.67
CA VAL A 81 0.78 -14.17 12.38
C VAL A 81 0.48 -15.65 12.58
N LEU A 82 -0.55 -15.90 13.39
CA LEU A 82 -1.18 -17.19 13.72
C LEU A 82 -2.67 -17.15 13.30
N ASP A 83 -2.96 -16.93 12.01
CA ASP A 83 -4.31 -16.96 11.42
C ASP A 83 -5.26 -15.79 11.74
N LYS A 84 -4.72 -14.63 12.13
CA LYS A 84 -5.49 -13.39 12.31
C LYS A 84 -5.43 -12.51 11.07
N THR A 85 -6.56 -11.95 10.65
CA THR A 85 -6.64 -10.95 9.57
C THR A 85 -5.78 -9.73 9.90
N VAL A 86 -4.89 -9.37 8.99
CA VAL A 86 -4.04 -8.17 9.05
C VAL A 86 -4.28 -7.35 7.79
N PHE A 87 -4.44 -6.04 7.95
CA PHE A 87 -4.54 -5.09 6.86
C PHE A 87 -3.26 -4.27 6.74
N PHE A 88 -2.68 -4.21 5.55
CA PHE A 88 -1.53 -3.39 5.24
C PHE A 88 -1.98 -2.11 4.53
N ASP A 89 -1.57 -0.96 5.05
CA ASP A 89 -1.60 0.32 4.33
C ASP A 89 -0.51 0.30 3.27
N ARG A 90 -0.88 -0.18 2.07
CA ARG A 90 0.02 -0.58 0.97
C ARG A 90 0.90 -1.79 1.31
N GLY A 91 1.18 -2.61 0.30
CA GLY A 91 2.13 -3.71 0.39
C GLY A 91 3.45 -3.42 -0.34
N ILE A 92 4.31 -4.44 -0.47
CA ILE A 92 5.58 -4.38 -1.23
C ILE A 92 5.38 -3.82 -2.65
N LEU A 93 4.25 -4.15 -3.29
CA LEU A 93 3.88 -3.65 -4.61
C LEU A 93 3.67 -2.13 -4.67
N GLY A 94 3.54 -1.46 -3.52
CA GLY A 94 3.57 0.00 -3.45
C GLY A 94 4.93 0.58 -3.89
N ALA A 95 6.04 -0.08 -3.54
CA ALA A 95 7.36 0.30 -4.01
C ALA A 95 7.53 0.02 -5.51
N ILE A 96 7.02 -1.11 -6.01
CA ILE A 96 7.03 -1.46 -7.44
C ILE A 96 6.26 -0.42 -8.26
N CYS A 97 5.05 -0.06 -7.81
CA CYS A 97 4.28 0.98 -8.47
C CYS A 97 5.03 2.32 -8.48
N TYR A 98 5.71 2.69 -7.39
CA TYR A 98 6.53 3.90 -7.35
C TYR A 98 7.70 3.84 -8.35
N MET A 99 8.40 2.71 -8.44
CA MET A 99 9.45 2.50 -9.43
C MET A 99 8.91 2.67 -10.86
N GLU A 100 7.75 2.09 -11.17
CA GLU A 100 7.09 2.25 -12.48
C GLU A 100 6.69 3.72 -12.75
N MET A 101 6.18 4.47 -11.75
CA MET A 101 5.86 5.90 -11.90
C MET A 101 7.08 6.75 -12.26
N GLU A 102 8.22 6.43 -11.66
CA GLU A 102 9.46 7.20 -11.80
C GLU A 102 10.38 6.68 -12.92
N ASN A 103 9.91 5.71 -13.71
CA ASN A 103 10.69 5.02 -14.74
C ASN A 103 11.99 4.37 -14.21
N ILE A 104 11.95 3.89 -12.97
CA ILE A 104 13.04 3.14 -12.34
C ILE A 104 12.89 1.67 -12.75
N PRO A 105 13.92 1.04 -13.34
CA PRO A 105 13.86 -0.37 -13.73
C PRO A 105 13.60 -1.30 -12.54
N VAL A 106 12.68 -2.24 -12.72
CA VAL A 106 12.41 -3.32 -11.76
C VAL A 106 13.13 -4.56 -12.24
N SER A 107 14.15 -5.01 -11.49
CA SER A 107 14.96 -6.18 -11.87
C SER A 107 14.20 -7.49 -11.67
N ASP A 108 14.64 -8.56 -12.36
CA ASP A 108 14.06 -9.89 -12.21
C ASP A 108 14.21 -10.44 -10.79
N GLU A 109 15.28 -10.07 -10.08
CA GLU A 109 15.49 -10.41 -8.67
C GLU A 109 14.42 -9.77 -7.79
N ILE A 110 14.10 -8.48 -8.01
CA ILE A 110 13.02 -7.80 -7.29
C ILE A 110 11.68 -8.50 -7.56
N VAL A 111 11.39 -8.84 -8.82
CA VAL A 111 10.17 -9.56 -9.19
C VAL A 111 10.09 -10.92 -8.49
N ALA A 112 11.19 -11.68 -8.45
CA ALA A 112 11.25 -12.97 -7.77
C ALA A 112 11.01 -12.84 -6.25
N VAL A 113 11.56 -11.82 -5.62
CA VAL A 113 11.33 -11.52 -4.20
C VAL A 113 9.86 -11.19 -3.95
N VAL A 114 9.25 -10.31 -4.75
CA VAL A 114 7.81 -9.97 -4.60
C VAL A 114 6.93 -11.22 -4.73
N ARG A 115 7.20 -12.07 -5.73
CA ARG A 115 6.43 -13.31 -5.95
C ARG A 115 6.58 -14.33 -4.81
N SER A 116 7.71 -14.30 -4.10
CA SER A 116 7.97 -15.18 -2.96
C SER A 116 7.37 -14.66 -1.64
N ASN A 117 6.85 -13.44 -1.62
CA ASN A 117 6.25 -12.78 -0.46
C ASN A 117 4.79 -12.35 -0.76
N PRO A 118 3.87 -13.32 -1.00
CA PRO A 118 2.52 -13.01 -1.46
C PRO A 118 1.61 -12.48 -0.34
N TYR A 119 0.73 -11.56 -0.70
CA TYR A 119 -0.44 -11.20 0.11
C TYR A 119 -1.64 -12.13 -0.22
N ASN A 120 -2.79 -11.88 0.39
CA ASN A 120 -4.05 -12.49 -0.04
C ASN A 120 -4.28 -12.15 -1.53
N GLN A 121 -4.88 -13.08 -2.27
CA GLN A 121 -5.16 -12.88 -3.69
C GLN A 121 -6.07 -11.67 -3.95
N LYS A 122 -6.92 -11.30 -2.98
CA LYS A 122 -7.76 -10.10 -3.02
C LYS A 122 -6.98 -8.90 -2.46
N VAL A 123 -6.95 -7.82 -3.22
CA VAL A 123 -6.41 -6.52 -2.80
C VAL A 123 -7.51 -5.48 -2.91
N PHE A 124 -7.72 -4.71 -1.84
CA PHE A 124 -8.68 -3.62 -1.85
C PHE A 124 -8.02 -2.35 -2.35
N ILE A 125 -8.60 -1.70 -3.35
CA ILE A 125 -8.14 -0.41 -3.84
C ILE A 125 -9.23 0.65 -3.64
N LEU A 126 -8.83 1.82 -3.17
CA LEU A 126 -9.71 2.95 -2.97
C LEU A 126 -9.67 3.84 -4.22
N PRO A 127 -10.80 4.02 -4.92
CA PRO A 127 -10.85 4.87 -6.10
C PRO A 127 -10.65 6.34 -5.73
N PRO A 128 -10.09 7.18 -6.64
CA PRO A 128 -10.01 8.62 -6.45
C PRO A 128 -11.41 9.17 -6.21
N TRP A 129 -11.58 9.95 -5.16
CA TRP A 129 -12.89 10.45 -4.74
C TRP A 129 -12.84 11.97 -4.58
N LEU A 130 -13.36 12.67 -5.59
CA LEU A 130 -13.26 14.12 -5.69
C LEU A 130 -13.95 14.84 -4.52
N ASP A 131 -15.12 14.34 -4.09
CA ASP A 131 -15.93 14.97 -3.04
C ASP A 131 -15.25 15.01 -1.66
N ILE A 132 -14.28 14.13 -1.42
CA ILE A 132 -13.49 14.08 -0.18
C ILE A 132 -12.01 14.38 -0.42
N TYR A 133 -11.65 14.84 -1.62
CA TYR A 133 -10.27 15.05 -1.99
C TYR A 133 -9.73 16.31 -1.32
N GLU A 134 -8.99 16.11 -0.24
CA GLU A 134 -8.24 17.16 0.43
C GLU A 134 -6.74 16.91 0.27
N THR A 135 -5.99 17.97 -0.04
CA THR A 135 -4.53 17.92 -0.01
C THR A 135 -4.05 18.03 1.43
N ASP A 136 -3.24 17.09 1.91
CA ASP A 136 -2.54 17.25 3.18
C ASP A 136 -1.23 18.04 2.98
N ASN A 137 -0.68 18.58 4.08
CA ASN A 137 0.57 19.34 4.05
C ASN A 137 1.81 18.48 3.73
N GLU A 138 1.69 17.15 3.77
CA GLU A 138 2.81 16.22 3.59
C GLU A 138 3.01 15.85 2.09
N ARG A 139 1.96 15.78 1.26
CA ARG A 139 2.06 15.54 -0.20
C ARG A 139 0.99 16.28 -1.01
N LYS A 140 1.39 17.38 -1.67
CA LYS A 140 0.54 18.09 -2.64
C LYS A 140 0.59 17.42 -4.01
N GLN A 141 -0.21 16.36 -4.20
CA GLN A 141 -0.50 15.85 -5.54
C GLN A 141 -1.74 16.55 -6.11
N THR A 142 -1.71 16.85 -7.40
CA THR A 142 -2.86 17.28 -8.18
C THR A 142 -3.88 16.14 -8.29
N TRP A 143 -5.14 16.49 -8.55
CA TRP A 143 -6.17 15.49 -8.84
C TRP A 143 -5.77 14.52 -9.96
N LYS A 144 -5.11 15.03 -11.01
CA LYS A 144 -4.60 14.21 -12.13
C LYS A 144 -3.58 13.18 -11.66
N GLU A 145 -2.67 13.56 -10.77
CA GLU A 145 -1.69 12.63 -10.19
C GLU A 145 -2.35 11.59 -9.28
N ALA A 146 -3.41 11.96 -8.55
CA ALA A 146 -4.17 11.00 -7.73
C ALA A 146 -4.88 9.94 -8.59
N VAL A 147 -5.49 10.35 -9.72
CA VAL A 147 -6.11 9.44 -10.70
C VAL A 147 -5.05 8.56 -11.36
N TYR A 148 -3.95 9.16 -11.84
CA TYR A 148 -2.83 8.42 -12.45
C TYR A 148 -2.25 7.38 -11.49
N THR A 149 -2.05 7.74 -10.22
CA THR A 149 -1.58 6.82 -9.18
C THR A 149 -2.55 5.65 -8.97
N PHE A 150 -3.86 5.91 -8.99
CA PHE A 150 -4.85 4.83 -8.87
C PHE A 150 -4.78 3.87 -10.05
N ASP A 151 -4.76 4.37 -11.27
CA ASP A 151 -4.72 3.55 -12.48
C ASP A 151 -3.47 2.68 -12.52
N LEU A 152 -2.31 3.27 -12.21
CA LEU A 152 -1.05 2.53 -12.19
C LEU A 152 -0.99 1.50 -11.05
N MET A 153 -1.50 1.83 -9.86
CA MET A 153 -1.63 0.84 -8.77
C MET A 153 -2.50 -0.33 -9.21
N LYS A 154 -3.67 -0.06 -9.80
CA LYS A 154 -4.57 -1.12 -10.30
C LYS A 154 -3.86 -2.00 -11.33
N GLN A 155 -3.17 -1.39 -12.30
CA GLN A 155 -2.39 -2.12 -13.31
C GLN A 155 -1.27 -2.95 -12.68
N THR A 156 -0.51 -2.38 -11.74
CA THR A 156 0.59 -3.05 -11.03
C THR A 156 0.09 -4.32 -10.33
N TYR A 157 -0.95 -4.21 -9.50
CA TYR A 157 -1.49 -5.37 -8.79
C TYR A 157 -2.07 -6.42 -9.75
N THR A 158 -2.77 -6.01 -10.81
CA THR A 158 -3.27 -6.94 -11.84
C THR A 158 -2.14 -7.67 -12.57
N LYS A 159 -1.06 -6.98 -12.94
CA LYS A 159 0.14 -7.56 -13.58
C LYS A 159 0.81 -8.64 -12.71
N PHE A 160 0.73 -8.49 -11.39
CA PHE A 160 1.22 -9.49 -10.44
C PHE A 160 0.18 -10.56 -10.03
N GLY A 161 -0.97 -10.61 -10.72
CA GLY A 161 -1.97 -11.68 -10.58
C GLY A 161 -2.96 -11.50 -9.42
N TYR A 162 -3.03 -10.32 -8.81
CA TYR A 162 -3.99 -10.03 -7.76
C TYR A 162 -5.37 -9.69 -8.33
N LYS A 163 -6.42 -10.12 -7.61
CA LYS A 163 -7.79 -9.66 -7.82
C LYS A 163 -7.97 -8.32 -7.11
N VAL A 164 -7.95 -7.25 -7.88
CA VAL A 164 -8.17 -5.89 -7.39
C VAL A 164 -9.67 -5.65 -7.18
N ILE A 165 -10.07 -5.32 -5.96
CA ILE A 165 -11.45 -5.05 -5.55
C ILE A 165 -11.55 -3.56 -5.22
N GLU A 166 -12.33 -2.83 -6.01
CA GLU A 166 -12.59 -1.42 -5.73
C GLU A 166 -13.55 -1.27 -4.55
N VAL A 167 -13.13 -0.52 -3.53
CA VAL A 167 -13.97 -0.19 -2.37
C VAL A 167 -14.95 0.92 -2.79
N PRO A 168 -16.27 0.77 -2.53
CA PRO A 168 -17.25 1.75 -2.93
C PRO A 168 -17.04 3.11 -2.25
N LYS A 169 -17.42 4.18 -2.95
CA LYS A 169 -17.41 5.57 -2.46
C LYS A 169 -18.62 5.82 -1.57
N GLU A 170 -18.58 5.22 -0.39
CA GLU A 170 -19.67 5.25 0.59
C GLU A 170 -19.17 5.76 1.95
N ASN A 171 -20.10 5.93 2.88
CA ASN A 171 -19.73 6.25 4.26
C ASN A 171 -18.82 5.18 4.89
N ILE A 172 -18.15 5.56 5.98
CA ILE A 172 -17.11 4.75 6.61
C ILE A 172 -17.60 3.36 7.04
N ASP A 173 -18.79 3.24 7.62
CA ASP A 173 -19.33 1.97 8.08
C ASP A 173 -19.64 1.04 6.91
N LYS A 174 -20.23 1.56 5.83
CA LYS A 174 -20.50 0.80 4.61
C LYS A 174 -19.22 0.30 3.93
N ARG A 175 -18.14 1.09 3.97
CA ARG A 175 -16.83 0.67 3.47
C ARG A 175 -16.21 -0.45 4.32
N CYS A 176 -16.34 -0.38 5.65
CA CYS A 176 -15.92 -1.47 6.53
C CYS A 176 -16.74 -2.76 6.29
N GLU A 177 -18.07 -2.65 6.20
CA GLU A 177 -18.97 -3.77 5.89
C GLU A 177 -18.60 -4.43 4.55
N PHE A 178 -18.31 -3.61 3.54
CA PHE A 178 -17.88 -4.09 2.23
C PHE A 178 -16.58 -4.90 2.32
N ILE A 179 -15.58 -4.41 3.05
CA ILE A 179 -14.33 -5.15 3.26
C ILE A 179 -14.61 -6.49 3.96
N PHE A 180 -15.37 -6.48 5.07
CA PHE A 180 -15.64 -7.71 5.82
C PHE A 180 -16.45 -8.74 5.05
N SER A 181 -17.34 -8.31 4.16
CA SER A 181 -18.12 -9.21 3.30
C SER A 181 -17.27 -9.83 2.16
N ASN A 182 -16.05 -9.32 1.95
CA ASN A 182 -15.16 -9.72 0.85
C ASN A 182 -13.86 -10.39 1.33
N ILE A 183 -13.65 -10.59 2.64
CA ILE A 183 -12.49 -11.32 3.16
C ILE A 183 -12.79 -12.79 3.41
#